data_AF-A0A367YG53-F1
#
_entry.id   AF-A0A367YG53-F1
#
_cell.length_a   1.000
_cell.length_b   1.000
_cell.length_c   1.000
_cell.angle_alpha   90.00
_cell.angle_beta   90.00
_cell.angle_gamma   90.00
#
_symmetry.space_group_name_H-M   'P 1'
#
loop_
_entity.id
_entity.type
_entity.pdbx_description
1 polymer ?
#
loop_
_entity_poly.entity_id
_entity_poly.type
_entity_poly.pdbx_seq_one_letter_code
_entity_poly.pdbx_strand_id
1 'polypeptide(L)'
;MERLSQLPNEIIDIIALRNLDLSRNYIEYFSRDSFKKFTRLRELVLEDNELIDCFAKATKTGGLAFGDDIRIVAVERNGLTKADVAALFAELCKKPKFDKLYVETRLAPQPPDTRPTKIPRLK
;
A
#
# COMPACT_ATOMS: atom_id res chain seq x y z
N MET A 1 -19.61 -15.02 -9.15
CA MET A 1 -18.49 -14.06 -8.98
C MET A 1 -18.03 -14.19 -7.55
N GLU A 2 -16.88 -14.83 -7.34
CA GLU A 2 -16.29 -15.04 -6.01
C GLU A 2 -15.71 -13.70 -5.52
N ARG A 3 -16.03 -13.29 -4.28
CA ARG A 3 -15.65 -11.99 -3.69
C ARG A 3 -14.61 -12.23 -2.60
N LEU A 4 -13.39 -11.71 -2.76
CA LEU A 4 -12.42 -11.65 -1.66
C LEU A 4 -12.57 -10.33 -0.91
N SER A 5 -13.19 -10.36 0.26
CA SER A 5 -13.22 -9.23 1.20
C SER A 5 -12.06 -9.28 2.21
N GLN A 6 -11.44 -10.45 2.39
CA GLN A 6 -10.34 -10.71 3.33
C GLN A 6 -9.39 -11.76 2.76
N LEU A 7 -8.11 -11.66 3.12
CA LEU A 7 -7.17 -12.77 2.97
C LEU A 7 -7.40 -13.78 4.11
N PRO A 8 -7.59 -15.08 3.83
CA PRO A 8 -7.66 -16.07 4.89
C PRO A 8 -6.36 -16.11 5.68
N ASN A 9 -6.44 -16.16 7.01
CA ASN A 9 -5.27 -16.29 7.90
C ASN A 9 -4.44 -17.57 7.64
N GLU A 10 -5.03 -18.50 6.88
CA GLU A 10 -4.54 -19.83 6.53
C GLU A 10 -3.91 -19.90 5.12
N ILE A 11 -3.39 -18.80 4.58
CA ILE A 11 -2.42 -18.89 3.47
C ILE A 11 -1.12 -19.48 4.04
N ILE A 12 -1.10 -20.81 4.17
CA ILE A 12 -0.19 -21.53 5.08
C ILE A 12 1.20 -21.75 4.50
N ASP A 13 1.43 -21.71 3.18
CA ASP A 13 2.73 -22.18 2.65
C ASP A 13 3.28 -21.46 1.41
N ILE A 14 2.92 -20.18 1.17
CA ILE A 14 3.50 -19.45 0.04
C ILE A 14 4.76 -18.66 0.45
N ILE A 15 5.64 -19.33 1.20
CA ILE A 15 6.96 -18.81 1.60
C ILE A 15 7.78 -18.41 0.36
N ALA A 16 7.46 -18.96 -0.81
CA ALA A 16 8.09 -18.65 -2.09
C ALA A 16 7.43 -17.50 -2.88
N LEU A 17 6.27 -16.96 -2.45
CA LEU A 17 5.56 -15.93 -3.20
C LEU A 17 6.43 -14.67 -3.30
N ARG A 18 6.72 -14.24 -4.52
CA ARG A 18 7.50 -13.02 -4.80
C ARG A 18 6.63 -11.87 -5.24
N ASN A 19 5.50 -12.16 -5.89
CA ASN A 19 4.61 -11.16 -6.45
C ASN A 19 3.19 -11.55 -6.01
N LEU A 20 2.50 -10.63 -5.33
CA LEU A 20 1.13 -10.78 -4.89
C LEU A 20 0.31 -9.67 -5.51
N ASP A 21 -0.54 -10.03 -6.47
CA ASP A 21 -1.51 -9.13 -7.05
C ASP A 21 -2.89 -9.43 -6.45
N LEU A 22 -3.40 -8.46 -5.71
CA LEU A 22 -4.72 -8.44 -5.11
C LEU A 22 -5.50 -7.21 -5.57
N SER A 23 -5.12 -6.62 -6.71
CA SER A 23 -5.80 -5.47 -7.26
C SER A 23 -7.25 -5.76 -7.62
N ARG A 24 -8.10 -4.72 -7.62
CA ARG A 24 -9.52 -4.78 -8.02
C ARG A 24 -10.34 -5.77 -7.19
N ASN A 25 -10.02 -5.85 -5.90
CA ASN A 25 -10.83 -6.57 -4.92
C ASN A 25 -11.57 -5.57 -4.03
N TYR A 26 -12.30 -6.08 -3.03
CA TYR A 26 -13.02 -5.25 -2.05
C TYR A 26 -12.39 -5.45 -0.68
N ILE A 27 -11.07 -5.42 -0.61
CA ILE A 27 -10.35 -5.60 0.65
C ILE A 27 -10.49 -4.32 1.47
N GLU A 28 -11.14 -4.43 2.61
CA GLU A 28 -11.37 -3.32 3.54
C GLU A 28 -10.34 -3.29 4.68
N TYR A 29 -9.82 -4.46 5.07
CA TYR A 29 -8.90 -4.57 6.19
C TYR A 29 -7.97 -5.79 6.09
N PHE A 30 -6.85 -5.70 6.81
CA PHE A 30 -5.92 -6.81 7.01
C PHE A 30 -5.84 -7.19 8.48
N SER A 31 -5.63 -8.47 8.74
CA SER A 31 -5.31 -8.97 10.07
C SER A 31 -3.85 -8.64 10.44
N ARG A 32 -3.56 -8.65 11.75
CA ARG A 32 -2.28 -8.30 12.38
C ARG A 32 -1.03 -8.98 11.78
N ASP A 33 -1.22 -10.12 11.13
CA ASP A 33 -0.14 -10.95 10.59
C ASP A 33 -0.36 -11.33 9.12
N SER A 34 -1.28 -10.64 8.43
CA SER A 34 -1.64 -10.94 7.02
C SER A 34 -0.43 -11.01 6.10
N PHE A 35 0.57 -10.14 6.30
CA PHE A 35 1.76 -10.07 5.45
C PHE A 35 3.04 -10.67 6.05
N LYS A 36 3.01 -11.04 7.34
CA LYS A 36 4.19 -11.48 8.08
C LYS A 36 4.77 -12.79 7.55
N LYS A 37 3.90 -13.67 7.03
CA LYS A 37 4.28 -14.98 6.49
C LYS A 37 4.93 -14.89 5.10
N PHE A 38 4.68 -13.82 4.33
CA PHE A 38 5.26 -13.67 3.00
C PHE A 38 6.67 -13.07 3.06
N THR A 39 7.60 -13.80 3.68
CA THR A 39 8.98 -13.34 3.92
C THR A 39 9.78 -13.09 2.65
N ARG A 40 9.41 -13.72 1.53
CA ARG A 40 10.05 -13.56 0.21
C ARG A 40 9.27 -12.66 -0.75
N LEU A 41 8.19 -12.02 -0.29
CA LEU A 41 7.41 -11.11 -1.12
C LEU A 41 8.27 -9.93 -1.53
N ARG A 42 8.27 -9.62 -2.82
CA ARG A 42 9.00 -8.50 -3.43
C ARG A 42 8.04 -7.42 -3.92
N GLU A 43 6.90 -7.82 -4.44
CA GLU A 43 5.93 -6.92 -5.05
C GLU A 43 4.53 -7.23 -4.50
N LEU A 44 3.87 -6.21 -3.98
CA LEU A 44 2.50 -6.26 -3.49
C LEU A 44 1.68 -5.21 -4.22
N VAL A 45 0.67 -5.66 -4.97
CA VAL A 45 -0.27 -4.79 -5.68
C VAL A 45 -1.63 -4.94 -5.02
N LEU A 46 -2.16 -3.82 -4.52
CA LEU A 46 -3.43 -3.70 -3.82
C LEU A 46 -4.30 -2.61 -4.44
N GLU A 47 -4.00 -2.21 -5.68
CA GLU A 47 -4.72 -1.15 -6.37
C GLU A 47 -6.23 -1.43 -6.46
N ASP A 48 -7.07 -0.40 -6.44
CA ASP A 48 -8.53 -0.56 -6.53
C ASP A 48 -9.09 -1.52 -5.46
N ASN A 49 -8.82 -1.23 -4.18
CA ASN A 49 -9.44 -1.87 -3.01
C ASN A 49 -10.05 -0.78 -2.10
N GLU A 50 -10.45 -1.11 -0.87
CA GLU A 50 -11.13 -0.20 0.07
C GLU A 50 -10.38 -0.08 1.40
N LEU A 51 -9.06 0.09 1.36
CA LEU A 51 -8.16 0.05 2.53
C LEU A 51 -8.17 1.31 3.43
N ILE A 52 -9.34 1.92 3.61
CA ILE A 52 -9.53 3.18 4.34
C ILE A 52 -9.22 2.97 5.84
N ASP A 53 -8.28 3.77 6.39
CA ASP A 53 -7.81 3.70 7.79
C ASP A 53 -7.21 2.34 8.20
N CYS A 54 -6.94 1.43 7.26
CA CYS A 54 -6.55 0.07 7.61
C CYS A 54 -5.12 0.01 8.17
N PHE A 55 -4.18 0.74 7.56
CA PHE A 55 -2.76 0.67 7.90
C PHE A 55 -2.45 1.49 9.15
N ALA A 56 -3.11 2.63 9.34
CA ALA A 56 -3.01 3.43 10.55
C ALA A 56 -3.53 2.68 11.78
N LYS A 57 -4.60 1.88 11.64
CA LYS A 57 -5.12 1.01 12.71
C LYS A 57 -4.21 -0.20 12.96
N ALA A 58 -3.71 -0.84 11.90
CA ALA A 58 -2.82 -1.98 12.01
C ALA A 58 -1.49 -1.62 12.69
N THR A 59 -0.88 -0.48 12.37
CA THR A 59 0.37 -0.03 13.02
C THR A 59 0.17 0.35 14.48
N LYS A 60 -0.93 1.00 14.86
CA LYS A 60 -1.28 1.29 16.26
C LYS A 60 -1.41 0.03 17.13
N THR A 61 -1.88 -1.06 16.53
CA THR A 61 -2.00 -2.36 17.22
C THR A 61 -0.73 -3.20 17.10
N GLY A 62 0.37 -2.65 16.56
CA GLY A 62 1.67 -3.32 16.39
C GLY A 62 1.64 -4.44 15.35
N GLY A 63 0.74 -4.32 14.37
CA GLY A 63 0.25 -5.40 13.53
C GLY A 63 0.48 -5.27 12.04
N LEU A 64 1.48 -4.49 11.63
CA LEU A 64 1.84 -4.40 10.23
C LEU A 64 3.30 -4.82 10.08
N ALA A 65 3.53 -6.02 9.56
CA ALA A 65 4.86 -6.57 9.37
C ALA A 65 5.00 -7.11 7.94
N PHE A 66 5.85 -6.45 7.14
CA PHE A 66 6.25 -6.92 5.81
C PHE A 66 7.52 -7.77 5.90
N GLY A 67 7.71 -8.69 4.96
CA GLY A 67 8.98 -9.42 4.79
C GLY A 67 10.12 -8.50 4.32
N ASP A 68 11.36 -8.85 4.63
CA ASP A 68 12.54 -8.01 4.31
C ASP A 68 12.87 -7.95 2.82
N ASP A 69 12.28 -8.85 2.02
CA ASP A 69 12.43 -8.89 0.56
C ASP A 69 11.51 -7.91 -0.18
N ILE A 70 10.60 -7.22 0.51
CA ILE A 70 9.66 -6.30 -0.11
C ILE A 70 10.39 -5.15 -0.79
N ARG A 71 10.02 -4.87 -2.03
CA ARG A 71 10.63 -3.83 -2.88
C ARG A 71 9.60 -2.81 -3.31
N ILE A 72 8.47 -3.30 -3.81
CA ILE A 72 7.45 -2.48 -4.42
C ILE A 72 6.12 -2.76 -3.73
N VAL A 73 5.44 -1.69 -3.34
CA VAL A 73 4.08 -1.74 -2.82
C VAL A 73 3.24 -0.74 -3.58
N ALA A 74 2.15 -1.19 -4.20
CA ALA A 74 1.19 -0.34 -4.89
C ALA A 74 -0.15 -0.40 -4.18
N VAL A 75 -0.60 0.73 -3.67
CA VAL A 75 -1.86 0.88 -2.91
C VAL A 75 -2.70 2.02 -3.49
N GLU A 76 -2.57 2.29 -4.79
CA GLU A 76 -3.34 3.35 -5.43
C GLU A 76 -4.85 3.03 -5.42
N ARG A 77 -5.67 4.07 -5.42
CA ARG A 77 -7.14 3.97 -5.52
C ARG A 77 -7.78 3.09 -4.43
N ASN A 78 -7.28 3.23 -3.20
CA ASN A 78 -7.74 2.57 -1.97
C ASN A 78 -8.49 3.47 -0.99
N GLY A 79 -8.54 4.78 -1.27
CA GLY A 79 -9.13 5.75 -0.35
C GLY A 79 -8.28 5.97 0.89
N LEU A 80 -6.96 5.72 0.80
CA LEU A 80 -6.05 5.86 1.93
C LEU A 80 -6.08 7.27 2.52
N THR A 81 -5.91 7.35 3.83
CA THR A 81 -5.67 8.63 4.50
C THR A 81 -4.18 8.95 4.52
N LYS A 82 -3.82 10.22 4.78
CA LYS A 82 -2.42 10.60 5.02
C LYS A 82 -1.78 9.82 6.17
N ALA A 83 -2.58 9.44 7.17
CA ALA A 83 -2.11 8.65 8.30
C ALA A 83 -1.78 7.21 7.87
N ASP A 84 -2.58 6.62 6.98
CA ASP A 84 -2.28 5.29 6.44
C ASP A 84 -1.00 5.29 5.61
N VAL A 85 -0.81 6.29 4.76
CA VAL A 85 0.42 6.42 3.97
C VAL A 85 1.63 6.60 4.87
N ALA A 86 1.54 7.43 5.91
CA ALA A 86 2.63 7.63 6.86
C ALA A 86 2.95 6.35 7.64
N ALA A 87 1.92 5.63 8.09
CA ALA A 87 2.05 4.35 8.79
C ALA A 87 2.69 3.27 7.91
N LEU A 88 2.22 3.14 6.67
CA LEU A 88 2.74 2.20 5.68
C LEU A 88 4.19 2.53 5.33
N PHE A 89 4.47 3.80 5.06
CA PHE A 89 5.83 4.26 4.74
C PHE A 89 6.79 4.04 5.92
N ALA A 90 6.36 4.31 7.16
CA ALA A 90 7.19 4.08 8.34
C ALA A 90 7.57 2.60 8.53
N GLU A 91 6.70 1.66 8.16
CA GLU A 91 7.03 0.23 8.18
C GLU A 91 7.90 -0.20 6.99
N LEU A 92 7.60 0.29 5.78
CA LEU A 92 8.36 -0.06 4.58
C LEU A 92 9.78 0.53 4.59
N CYS A 93 9.99 1.72 5.16
CA CYS A 93 11.33 2.32 5.27
C CYS A 93 12.29 1.51 6.15
N LYS A 94 11.77 0.65 7.05
CA LYS A 94 12.60 -0.26 7.85
C LYS A 94 13.10 -1.45 7.04
N LYS A 95 12.58 -1.66 5.82
CA LYS A 95 12.86 -2.85 5.02
C LYS A 95 14.08 -2.60 4.12
N PRO A 96 15.10 -3.46 4.16
CA PRO A 96 16.40 -3.19 3.54
C PRO A 96 16.35 -3.17 2.00
N LYS A 97 15.29 -3.72 1.40
CA LYS A 97 15.14 -3.86 -0.06
C LYS A 97 14.01 -3.01 -0.63
N PHE A 98 13.36 -2.20 0.20
CA PHE A 98 12.26 -1.35 -0.23
C PHE A 98 12.76 -0.26 -1.20
N ASP A 99 12.08 -0.12 -2.32
CA ASP A 99 12.44 0.76 -3.44
C ASP A 99 11.32 1.77 -3.73
N LYS A 100 10.08 1.29 -3.90
CA LYS A 100 8.96 2.15 -4.36
C LYS A 100 7.67 1.88 -3.63
N LEU A 101 6.99 2.97 -3.26
CA LEU A 101 5.61 2.97 -2.79
C LEU A 101 4.77 3.81 -3.75
N TYR A 102 3.79 3.19 -4.38
CA TYR A 102 2.79 3.85 -5.21
C TYR A 102 1.53 4.10 -4.37
N VAL A 103 1.15 5.37 -4.27
CA VAL A 103 -0.01 5.86 -3.50
C VAL A 103 -0.86 6.75 -4.40
N GLU A 104 -2.09 7.01 -3.99
CA GLU A 104 -2.98 7.92 -4.72
C GLU A 104 -2.29 9.25 -5.03
N THR A 105 -2.50 9.77 -6.24
CA THR A 105 -1.94 11.05 -6.72
C THR A 105 -2.29 12.23 -5.80
N ARG A 106 -3.38 12.13 -5.03
CA ARG A 106 -3.79 13.14 -4.05
C ARG A 106 -2.97 13.12 -2.75
N LEU A 107 -2.33 11.99 -2.45
CA LEU A 107 -1.49 11.76 -1.28
C LEU A 107 0.00 11.77 -1.61
N ALA A 108 0.35 11.56 -2.88
CA ALA A 108 1.69 11.84 -3.38
C ALA A 108 2.03 13.32 -3.12
N PRO A 109 3.27 13.64 -2.71
CA PRO A 109 3.73 15.02 -2.66
C PRO A 109 3.56 15.61 -4.06
N GLN A 110 2.60 16.51 -4.23
CA GLN A 110 2.41 17.16 -5.53
C GLN A 110 3.71 17.92 -5.83
N PRO A 111 4.31 17.74 -7.03
CA PRO A 111 5.31 18.70 -7.48
C PRO A 111 4.68 20.09 -7.37
N PRO A 112 5.44 21.11 -6.93
CA PRO A 112 4.88 22.44 -6.70
C PRO A 112 4.07 22.85 -7.93
N ASP A 113 2.80 23.08 -7.65
CA ASP A 113 1.72 23.51 -8.53
C ASP A 113 2.26 24.29 -9.75
N THR A 114 2.60 23.59 -10.84
CA THR A 114 2.85 24.25 -12.12
C THR A 114 1.48 24.56 -12.71
N ARG A 115 0.75 25.47 -12.05
CA ARG A 115 -0.32 26.20 -12.70
C ARG A 115 0.34 26.87 -13.90
N PRO A 116 -0.15 26.69 -15.13
CA PRO A 116 0.18 27.63 -16.18
C PRO A 116 -0.45 28.96 -15.77
N THR A 117 0.33 29.80 -15.09
CA THR A 117 0.00 31.20 -14.85
C THR A 117 -0.24 31.78 -16.23
N LYS A 118 -1.50 32.12 -16.53
CA LYS A 118 -1.88 32.85 -17.74
C LYS A 118 -0.98 34.08 -17.80
N ILE A 119 -0.05 34.10 -18.76
CA ILE A 119 0.78 35.27 -19.06
C ILE A 119 -0.18 36.36 -19.53
N PRO A 120 -0.26 37.53 -18.88
CA PRO A 120 -1.03 38.64 -19.44
C PRO A 120 -0.32 39.12 -20.71
N ARG A 121 -1.08 39.23 -21.81
CA ARG A 121 -0.58 39.77 -23.08
C ARG A 121 -0.17 41.24 -22.84
N LEU A 122 1.11 41.55 -23.04
CA LEU A 122 1.57 42.93 -23.15
C LEU A 122 0.94 43.55 -24.41
N LYS A 123 0.26 44.68 -24.23
CA LYS A 123 -0.10 45.61 -25.31
C LYS A 123 1.09 46.54 -25.57
#